data_AF-A0A1F8Q398-F1
#
_entry.id   AF-A0A1F8Q398-F1
#
_cell.length_a   1.000
_cell.length_b   1.000
_cell.length_c   1.000
_cell.angle_alpha   90.00
_cell.angle_beta   90.00
_cell.angle_gamma   90.00
#
_symmetry.space_group_name_H-M   'P 1'
#
loop_
_entity.id
_entity.type
_entity.pdbx_description
1 polymer ?
#
loop_
_entity_poly.entity_id
_entity_poly.type
_entity_poly.pdbx_seq_one_letter_code
_entity_poly.pdbx_strand_id
1 'polypeptide(L)'
;MKYTEHDVSRDRAAGEEMVKATGQMGVPVIMVDGQAVIGFDRARIQALVTAGEGRRPRFGLKIADAVGMAPKRGRAQVAGAYIGEVAAGSAGDRAGLKPGDVVTRINSDDVAAAADAERVLGRVRTGDIVSFVFERDGDTRKSEIVV
;
A
#
# COMPACT_ATOMS: atom_id res chain seq x y z
N MET A 1 -32.10 -11.37 -19.42
CA MET A 1 -33.02 -10.80 -18.40
C MET A 1 -33.32 -9.36 -18.82
N LYS A 2 -34.59 -8.94 -18.83
CA LYS A 2 -34.94 -7.53 -19.07
C LYS A 2 -34.83 -6.78 -17.74
N TYR A 3 -34.19 -5.61 -17.76
CA TYR A 3 -34.10 -4.72 -16.60
C TYR A 3 -34.33 -3.28 -17.06
N THR A 4 -34.66 -2.41 -16.10
CA THR A 4 -34.81 -0.97 -16.30
C THR A 4 -33.85 -0.28 -15.34
N GLU A 5 -33.12 0.71 -15.85
CA GLU A 5 -32.10 1.43 -15.09
C GLU A 5 -32.70 2.73 -14.54
N HIS A 6 -32.49 2.99 -13.25
CA HIS A 6 -32.97 4.18 -12.56
C HIS A 6 -31.81 4.91 -11.89
N ASP A 7 -31.68 6.22 -12.15
CA ASP A 7 -30.72 7.08 -11.46
C ASP A 7 -31.37 7.69 -10.21
N VAL A 8 -31.16 7.04 -9.06
CA VAL A 8 -31.69 7.46 -7.76
C VAL A 8 -31.15 8.81 -7.27
N SER A 9 -30.10 9.36 -7.89
CA SER A 9 -29.62 10.72 -7.59
C SER A 9 -30.53 11.80 -8.20
N ARG A 10 -31.32 11.43 -9.21
CA ARG A 10 -32.25 12.32 -9.93
C ARG A 10 -33.71 11.95 -9.74
N ASP A 11 -33.99 10.70 -9.35
CA ASP A 11 -35.33 10.17 -9.12
C ASP A 11 -35.55 9.85 -7.63
N ARG A 12 -36.31 10.73 -6.96
CA ARG A 12 -36.63 10.59 -5.54
C ARG A 12 -37.53 9.40 -5.23
N ALA A 13 -38.43 9.03 -6.14
CA ALA A 13 -39.35 7.92 -5.93
C ALA A 13 -38.60 6.58 -6.00
N ALA A 14 -37.71 6.43 -6.98
CA ALA A 14 -36.81 5.28 -7.07
C ALA A 14 -35.87 5.19 -5.85
N GLY A 15 -35.41 6.34 -5.33
CA GLY A 15 -34.64 6.41 -4.09
C GLY A 15 -35.43 5.91 -2.87
N GLU A 16 -36.67 6.36 -2.69
CA GLU A 16 -37.56 5.92 -1.60
C GLU A 16 -37.86 4.41 -1.67
N GLU A 17 -38.08 3.89 -2.89
CA GLU A 17 -38.26 2.45 -3.12
C GLU A 17 -37.00 1.65 -2.76
N MET A 18 -35.81 2.12 -3.17
CA MET A 18 -34.53 1.53 -2.81
C MET A 18 -34.34 1.50 -1.29
N VAL A 19 -34.65 2.59 -0.57
CA VAL A 19 -34.55 2.64 0.89
C VAL A 19 -35.53 1.65 1.53
N LYS A 20 -36.78 1.59 1.06
CA LYS A 20 -37.80 0.68 1.59
C LYS A 20 -37.43 -0.79 1.38
N ALA A 21 -36.82 -1.11 0.24
CA ALA A 21 -36.43 -2.48 -0.11
C ALA A 21 -35.14 -2.94 0.57
N THR A 22 -34.15 -2.04 0.72
CA THR A 22 -32.79 -2.41 1.19
C THR A 22 -32.47 -1.93 2.62
N GLY A 23 -33.24 -0.97 3.15
CA GLY A 23 -32.95 -0.27 4.41
C GLY A 23 -31.80 0.73 4.32
N GLN A 24 -31.18 0.91 3.14
CA GLN A 24 -30.03 1.77 2.95
C GLN A 24 -30.48 3.16 2.49
N MET A 25 -30.07 4.21 3.20
CA MET A 25 -30.39 5.61 2.85
C MET A 25 -29.35 6.30 1.96
N GLY A 26 -28.22 5.64 1.68
CA GLY A 26 -27.11 6.20 0.92
C GLY A 26 -26.72 5.33 -0.26
N VAL A 27 -26.22 5.94 -1.33
CA VAL A 27 -25.64 5.22 -2.46
C VAL A 27 -24.27 4.69 -2.03
N PRO A 28 -24.00 3.38 -2.18
CA PRO A 28 -22.70 2.82 -1.80
C PRO A 28 -21.57 3.50 -2.58
N VAL A 29 -20.44 3.73 -1.92
CA VAL A 29 -19.24 4.31 -2.55
C VAL A 29 -18.11 3.29 -2.44
N ILE A 30 -17.49 2.98 -3.57
CA ILE A 30 -16.32 2.12 -3.66
C ILE A 30 -15.09 3.01 -3.90
N MET A 31 -14.03 2.81 -3.13
CA MET A 31 -12.75 3.49 -3.32
C MET A 31 -11.77 2.53 -3.99
N VAL A 32 -11.20 2.93 -5.13
CA VAL A 32 -10.12 2.21 -5.82
C VAL A 32 -8.97 3.18 -6.03
N ASP A 33 -7.82 2.93 -5.40
CA ASP A 33 -6.63 3.80 -5.47
C ASP A 33 -6.91 5.30 -5.22
N GLY A 34 -7.76 5.60 -4.25
CA GLY A 34 -8.15 6.98 -3.91
C GLY A 34 -9.20 7.61 -4.84
N GLN A 35 -9.66 6.87 -5.85
CA GLN A 35 -10.75 7.30 -6.74
C GLN A 35 -12.09 6.72 -6.26
N ALA A 36 -13.08 7.58 -6.09
CA ALA A 36 -14.43 7.17 -5.72
C ALA A 36 -15.24 6.71 -6.95
N VAL A 37 -15.97 5.60 -6.77
CA VAL A 37 -17.04 5.11 -7.64
C VAL A 37 -18.33 5.13 -6.83
N ILE A 38 -19.31 5.91 -7.30
CA ILE A 38 -20.62 6.04 -6.66
C ILE A 38 -21.56 5.00 -7.28
N GLY A 39 -22.20 4.19 -6.45
CA GLY A 39 -23.04 3.08 -6.88
C GLY A 39 -22.24 1.89 -7.39
N PHE A 40 -22.89 1.03 -8.17
CA PHE A 40 -22.26 -0.12 -8.80
C PHE A 40 -22.05 0.12 -10.30
N ASP A 41 -20.88 0.62 -10.66
CA ASP A 41 -20.43 0.76 -12.06
C ASP A 41 -19.34 -0.28 -12.34
N ARG A 42 -19.75 -1.44 -12.84
CA ARG A 42 -18.84 -2.56 -13.12
C ARG A 42 -17.72 -2.18 -14.10
N ALA A 43 -18.03 -1.41 -15.14
CA ALA A 43 -17.06 -1.05 -16.17
C ALA A 43 -15.98 -0.12 -15.60
N ARG A 44 -16.39 0.88 -14.82
CA ARG A 44 -15.47 1.80 -14.15
C ARG A 44 -14.65 1.11 -13.07
N ILE A 45 -15.25 0.25 -12.25
CA ILE A 45 -14.52 -0.53 -11.23
C ILE A 45 -13.46 -1.40 -11.91
N GLN A 46 -13.83 -2.14 -12.96
CA GLN A 46 -12.89 -3.00 -13.68
C GLN A 46 -11.75 -2.18 -14.31
N ALA A 47 -12.07 -1.04 -14.94
CA ALA A 47 -11.06 -0.18 -15.54
C ALA A 47 -10.09 0.38 -14.49
N LEU A 48 -10.57 0.77 -13.30
CA LEU A 48 -9.72 1.29 -12.23
C LEU A 48 -8.83 0.19 -11.64
N VAL A 49 -9.39 -0.98 -11.37
CA VAL A 49 -8.64 -2.14 -10.87
C VAL A 49 -7.56 -2.55 -11.87
N THR A 50 -7.93 -2.74 -13.15
CA THR A 50 -6.97 -3.17 -14.18
C THR A 50 -5.96 -2.09 -14.55
N ALA A 51 -6.29 -0.80 -14.41
CA ALA A 51 -5.31 0.28 -14.61
C ALA A 51 -4.24 0.32 -13.50
N GLY A 52 -4.57 -0.13 -12.29
CA GLY A 52 -3.65 -0.25 -11.15
C GLY A 52 -2.83 -1.54 -11.17
N GLU A 53 -3.41 -2.64 -11.66
CA GLU A 53 -2.76 -3.95 -11.76
C GLU A 53 -1.43 -3.89 -12.53
N GLY A 54 -0.39 -4.46 -11.94
CA GLY A 54 0.93 -4.57 -12.58
C GLY A 54 1.76 -3.28 -12.60
N ARG A 55 1.27 -2.16 -12.04
CA ARG A 55 2.12 -0.98 -11.81
C ARG A 55 3.17 -1.28 -10.74
N ARG A 56 4.30 -0.57 -10.83
CA ARG A 56 5.32 -0.60 -9.78
C ARG A 56 4.91 0.36 -8.66
N PRO A 57 4.70 -0.13 -7.43
CA PRO A 57 4.36 0.73 -6.32
C PRO A 57 5.54 1.62 -5.95
N ARG A 58 5.24 2.83 -5.46
CA ARG A 58 6.26 3.75 -4.95
C ARG A 58 6.39 3.55 -3.44
N PHE A 59 7.50 2.96 -3.03
CA PHE A 59 7.81 2.78 -1.61
C PHE A 59 8.21 4.08 -0.91
N GLY A 60 8.66 5.09 -1.66
CA GLY A 60 8.95 6.41 -1.11
C GLY A 60 10.08 6.41 -0.07
N LEU A 61 11.01 5.46 -0.17
CA LEU A 61 12.15 5.33 0.73
C LEU A 61 13.38 5.97 0.11
N LYS A 62 14.13 6.75 0.88
CA LYS A 62 15.54 7.02 0.58
C LYS A 62 16.39 6.07 1.41
N ILE A 63 17.12 5.19 0.73
CA ILE A 63 17.93 4.15 1.36
C ILE A 63 19.41 4.33 1.07
N ALA A 64 20.22 3.89 2.02
CA ALA A 64 21.66 3.82 1.91
C ALA A 64 22.16 2.53 2.58
N ASP A 65 23.42 2.17 2.35
CA ASP A 65 24.02 1.03 3.04
C ASP A 65 24.09 1.31 4.54
N ALA A 66 23.65 0.37 5.36
CA ALA A 66 23.63 0.54 6.81
C ALA A 66 25.03 0.59 7.44
N VAL A 67 25.99 -0.09 6.81
CA VAL A 67 27.40 -0.09 7.22
C VAL A 67 27.93 1.35 7.13
N GLY A 68 28.33 1.91 8.27
CA GLY A 68 28.82 3.30 8.38
C GLY A 68 27.74 4.38 8.55
N MET A 69 26.46 4.10 8.29
CA MET A 69 25.34 5.04 8.45
C MET A 69 24.59 4.86 9.78
N ALA A 70 24.48 3.63 10.27
CA ALA A 70 23.79 3.36 11.53
C ALA A 70 24.58 3.96 12.72
N PRO A 71 23.91 4.59 13.71
CA PRO A 71 24.58 5.17 14.86
C PRO A 71 25.44 4.11 15.56
N LYS A 72 26.71 4.43 15.79
CA LYS A 72 27.69 3.59 16.50
C LYS A 72 27.31 3.42 17.97
N ARG A 73 26.19 2.76 18.26
CA ARG A 73 25.69 2.48 19.62
C ARG A 73 26.37 1.26 20.26
N GLY A 74 27.68 1.10 20.05
CA GLY A 74 28.46 -0.01 20.63
C GLY A 74 27.99 -1.43 20.24
N ARG A 75 27.10 -1.55 19.25
CA ARG A 75 26.60 -2.82 18.70
C ARG A 75 27.28 -3.10 17.37
N ALA A 76 27.43 -4.39 17.06
CA ALA A 76 27.91 -4.85 15.77
C ALA A 76 27.09 -4.17 14.65
N GLN A 77 27.77 -3.67 13.63
CA GLN A 77 27.12 -3.05 12.49
C GLN A 77 26.18 -4.06 11.85
N VAL A 78 24.88 -3.78 11.85
CA VAL A 78 23.89 -4.61 11.18
C VAL A 78 23.98 -4.32 9.69
N ALA A 79 24.33 -5.33 8.90
CA ALA A 79 24.25 -5.24 7.44
C ALA A 79 22.77 -5.12 7.03
N GLY A 80 22.48 -4.28 6.05
CA GLY A 80 21.12 -3.98 5.63
C GLY A 80 20.99 -2.67 4.88
N ALA A 81 19.75 -2.35 4.50
CA ALA A 81 19.39 -1.07 3.90
C ALA A 81 18.90 -0.11 4.99
N TYR A 82 19.67 0.94 5.26
CA TYR A 82 19.30 2.01 6.18
C TYR A 82 18.32 2.96 5.53
N ILE A 83 17.21 3.24 6.21
CA ILE A 83 16.18 4.18 5.78
C ILE A 83 16.52 5.58 6.32
N GLY A 84 16.91 6.48 5.42
CA GLY A 84 17.16 7.88 5.76
C GLY A 84 15.89 8.74 5.75
N GLU A 85 14.97 8.48 4.83
CA GLU A 85 13.71 9.20 4.70
C GLU A 85 12.58 8.28 4.23
N VAL A 86 11.36 8.63 4.66
CA VAL A 86 10.12 7.99 4.23
C VAL A 86 9.14 9.07 3.79
N ALA A 87 8.70 9.03 2.54
CA ALA A 87 7.72 9.98 2.01
C ALA A 87 6.33 9.70 2.60
N ALA A 88 5.65 10.74 3.08
CA ALA A 88 4.32 10.61 3.68
C ALA A 88 3.29 10.02 2.69
N GLY A 89 2.45 9.09 3.16
CA GLY A 89 1.44 8.40 2.36
C GLY A 89 1.99 7.35 1.37
N SER A 90 3.31 7.18 1.30
CA SER A 90 3.95 6.15 0.46
C SER A 90 3.69 4.73 0.99
N ALA A 91 4.03 3.71 0.19
CA ALA A 91 3.94 2.34 0.68
C ALA A 91 4.88 2.08 1.87
N GLY A 92 6.06 2.72 1.93
CA GLY A 92 6.96 2.62 3.08
C GLY A 92 6.35 3.21 4.36
N ASP A 93 5.66 4.34 4.24
CA ASP A 93 4.95 4.98 5.37
C ASP A 93 3.79 4.11 5.87
N ARG A 94 2.98 3.58 4.95
CA ARG A 94 1.90 2.63 5.30
C ARG A 94 2.42 1.32 5.90
N ALA A 95 3.64 0.90 5.53
CA ALA A 95 4.34 -0.19 6.18
C ALA A 95 4.85 0.15 7.59
N GLY A 96 4.69 1.39 8.05
CA GLY A 96 5.15 1.84 9.36
C GLY A 96 6.67 1.95 9.48
N LEU A 97 7.37 1.98 8.34
CA LEU A 97 8.81 2.24 8.28
C LEU A 97 9.09 3.69 8.66
N LYS A 98 10.24 3.92 9.28
CA LYS A 98 10.65 5.24 9.77
C LYS A 98 12.11 5.51 9.45
N PRO A 99 12.51 6.80 9.34
CA PRO A 99 13.90 7.17 9.35
C PRO A 99 14.64 6.56 10.53
N GLY A 100 15.81 5.97 10.29
CA GLY A 100 16.60 5.27 11.29
C GLY A 100 16.47 3.75 11.28
N ASP A 101 15.48 3.20 10.59
CA ASP A 101 15.32 1.75 10.45
C ASP A 101 16.43 1.15 9.57
N VAL A 102 16.83 -0.09 9.89
CA VAL A 102 17.70 -0.89 9.04
C VAL A 102 16.94 -2.13 8.58
N VAL A 103 16.59 -2.19 7.31
CA VAL A 103 15.91 -3.34 6.71
C VAL A 103 16.91 -4.46 6.45
N THR A 104 16.64 -5.63 7.00
CA THR A 104 17.49 -6.83 6.91
C THR A 104 16.86 -7.92 6.05
N ARG A 105 15.54 -7.85 5.80
CA ARG A 105 14.84 -8.76 4.89
C ARG A 105 13.63 -8.11 4.26
N ILE A 106 13.39 -8.42 2.99
CA ILE A 106 12.16 -8.07 2.28
C ILE A 106 11.62 -9.36 1.68
N ASN A 107 10.39 -9.72 2.04
CA ASN A 107 9.82 -11.03 1.74
C ASN A 107 10.74 -12.16 2.25
N SER A 108 11.16 -13.04 1.35
CA SER A 108 12.09 -14.13 1.63
C SER A 108 13.54 -13.79 1.28
N ASP A 109 13.80 -12.61 0.71
CA ASP A 109 15.13 -12.18 0.30
C ASP A 109 15.84 -11.43 1.43
N ASP A 110 17.01 -11.91 1.85
CA ASP A 110 17.88 -11.17 2.76
C ASP A 110 18.43 -9.92 2.08
N VAL A 111 18.54 -8.84 2.86
CA VAL A 111 19.02 -7.53 2.41
C VAL A 111 20.31 -7.24 3.15
N ALA A 112 21.45 -7.27 2.43
CA ALA A 112 22.75 -6.93 3.00
C ALA A 112 23.14 -5.47 2.74
N ALA A 113 22.60 -4.87 1.68
CA ALA A 113 22.90 -3.51 1.23
C ALA A 113 21.68 -2.83 0.60
N ALA A 114 21.76 -1.51 0.36
CA ALA A 114 20.69 -0.75 -0.30
C ALA A 114 20.34 -1.31 -1.69
N ALA A 115 21.35 -1.73 -2.46
CA ALA A 115 21.16 -2.31 -3.78
C ALA A 115 20.29 -3.57 -3.77
N ASP A 116 20.36 -4.39 -2.71
CA ASP A 116 19.49 -5.56 -2.56
C ASP A 116 18.04 -5.15 -2.34
N ALA A 117 17.81 -4.17 -1.47
CA ALA A 117 16.48 -3.64 -1.23
C ALA A 117 15.87 -3.05 -2.52
N GLU A 118 16.63 -2.23 -3.26
CA GLU A 118 16.16 -1.68 -4.54
C GLU A 118 15.80 -2.77 -5.55
N ARG A 119 16.63 -3.80 -5.65
CA ARG A 119 16.40 -4.94 -6.55
C ARG A 119 15.14 -5.71 -6.18
N VAL A 120 14.93 -6.00 -4.90
CA VAL A 120 13.75 -6.74 -4.44
C VAL A 120 12.49 -5.89 -4.63
N LEU A 121 12.50 -4.64 -4.18
CA LEU A 121 11.36 -3.71 -4.31
C LEU A 121 11.01 -3.41 -5.77
N GLY A 122 12.00 -3.39 -6.68
CA GLY A 122 11.76 -3.17 -8.12
C GLY A 122 10.99 -4.32 -8.82
N ARG A 123 10.94 -5.49 -8.20
CA ARG A 123 10.17 -6.65 -8.70
C ARG A 123 8.72 -6.64 -8.23
N VAL A 124 8.44 -5.94 -7.15
CA VAL A 124 7.10 -5.85 -6.57
C VAL A 124 6.12 -5.18 -7.53
N ARG A 125 4.88 -5.64 -7.49
CA ARG A 125 3.72 -5.12 -8.24
C ARG A 125 2.62 -4.72 -7.28
N THR A 126 1.83 -3.74 -7.70
CA THR A 126 0.58 -3.40 -7.00
C THR A 126 -0.32 -4.63 -6.92
N GLY A 127 -0.87 -4.89 -5.74
CA GLY A 127 -1.60 -6.09 -5.33
C GLY A 127 -0.75 -7.09 -4.54
N ASP A 128 0.58 -7.00 -4.59
CA ASP A 128 1.45 -7.92 -3.86
C ASP A 128 1.38 -7.67 -2.35
N ILE A 129 1.58 -8.74 -1.57
CA ILE A 129 1.87 -8.65 -0.15
C ILE A 129 3.39 -8.51 0.01
N VAL A 130 3.82 -7.47 0.71
CA VAL A 130 5.24 -7.21 0.98
C VAL A 130 5.46 -7.25 2.48
N SER A 131 6.37 -8.12 2.91
CA SER A 131 6.82 -8.19 4.30
C SER A 131 8.22 -7.59 4.44
N PHE A 132 8.43 -6.87 5.54
CA PHE A 132 9.70 -6.26 5.90
C PHE A 132 10.13 -6.79 7.26
N VAL A 133 11.40 -7.18 7.38
CA VAL A 133 12.06 -7.37 8.68
C VAL A 133 13.13 -6.30 8.81
N PHE A 134 13.09 -5.58 9.92
CA PHE A 134 13.96 -4.43 10.13
C PHE A 134 14.32 -4.26 11.60
N GLU A 135 15.46 -3.64 11.85
CA GLU A 135 15.91 -3.23 13.17
C GLU A 135 15.50 -1.79 13.45
N ARG A 136 14.89 -1.55 14.61
CA ARG A 136 14.59 -0.21 15.13
C ARG A 136 14.92 -0.14 16.60
N ASP A 137 15.76 0.82 16.96
CA ASP A 137 16.28 0.98 18.33
C ASP A 137 16.98 -0.28 18.88
N GLY A 138 17.37 -1.18 17.98
CA GLY A 138 18.04 -2.43 18.31
C GLY A 138 17.11 -3.59 18.68
N ASP A 139 15.82 -3.46 18.39
CA ASP A 139 14.86 -4.55 18.37
C ASP A 139 14.51 -4.91 16.92
N THR A 140 14.44 -6.21 16.63
CA THR A 140 13.91 -6.72 15.37
C THR A 140 12.40 -6.55 15.32
N ARG A 141 11.89 -5.97 14.24
CA ARG A 141 10.46 -5.77 13.98
C ARG A 141 10.10 -6.37 12.63
N LYS A 142 8.83 -6.76 12.50
CA LYS A 142 8.23 -7.21 11.25
C LYS A 142 7.03 -6.33 10.90
N SER A 143 6.90 -6.00 9.63
CA SER A 143 5.71 -5.34 9.07
C SER A 143 5.29 -6.05 7.79
N GLU A 144 4.00 -6.01 7.47
CA GLU A 144 3.44 -6.59 6.26
C GLU A 144 2.33 -5.68 5.72
N ILE A 145 2.37 -5.41 4.42
CA ILE A 145 1.38 -4.57 3.75
C ILE A 145 1.00 -5.12 2.39
N VAL A 146 -0.19 -4.75 1.93
CA VAL A 146 -0.57 -4.83 0.51
C VAL A 146 -0.18 -3.52 -0.16
N VAL A 147 0.50 -3.59 -1.30
CA VAL A 147 1.01 -2.41 -2.04
C VAL A 147 0.26 -2.09 -3.31
#